data_AF-A0A0A9CLA1-F1
#
_entry.id   AF-A0A0A9CLA1-F1
#
_cell.length_a   1.000
_cell.length_b   1.000
_cell.length_c   1.000
_cell.angle_alpha   90.00
_cell.angle_beta   90.00
_cell.angle_gamma   90.00
#
_symmetry.space_group_name_H-M   'P 1'
#
loop_
_entity.id
_entity.type
_entity.pdbx_description
1 polymer ?
#
loop_
_entity_poly.entity_id
_entity_poly.type
_entity_poly.pdbx_seq_one_letter_code
_entity_poly.pdbx_strand_id
1 'polypeptide(L)'
;MEEHFFDDGTVFLDESLFVGKCKDAFKNGYSVALRGMEFLSEKIAAISSVLADLFGQPSVGGNIYFSPARSQGLARHYDDHCVLVWQLLGCKKWMIWPNLKSILPRLYEPFKSLDGILDGNSGRVDVLLEGDLMYIPRGYVHEAHTDVGDSQVNAYADYSLHLTLAIEVEPPFEWEGFAHIALHCWMEKQKLGSSQFIKSKTKEETSLFALVLHVAIRLLSDSDPTFRKACMVASKLPSSSSCTTTHLNALRSSLKSTFDEILKKIGKSCSFEEALRCIELAVEERNDETFQWMSWLRHLPQQGDENVRIDYCNILGALEEFLDAFSYNPERFLADFTGFKSSFCRGTVYEDACESFETLLQMYRTTRNQYMRGMLALHGAHVS
;
A
#
# COMPACT_ATOMS: atom_id res chain seq x y z
N MET A 1 -1.71 29.07 -3.17
CA MET A 1 -2.77 28.99 -2.15
C MET A 1 -3.80 28.02 -2.72
N GLU A 2 -3.98 26.86 -2.09
CA GLU A 2 -5.01 25.90 -2.53
C GLU A 2 -6.36 26.44 -2.06
N GLU A 3 -7.26 26.72 -3.00
CA GLU A 3 -8.62 27.13 -2.69
C GLU A 3 -9.55 25.93 -2.88
N HIS A 4 -10.14 25.48 -1.77
CA HIS A 4 -11.15 24.43 -1.80
C HIS A 4 -12.51 25.07 -2.02
N PHE A 5 -13.13 24.81 -3.18
CA PHE A 5 -14.49 25.28 -3.50
C PHE A 5 -15.57 24.35 -2.94
N PHE A 6 -15.21 23.42 -2.06
CA PHE A 6 -16.16 22.52 -1.38
C PHE A 6 -16.65 23.20 -0.10
N ASP A 7 -17.97 23.34 0.02
CA ASP A 7 -18.61 23.57 1.31
C ASP A 7 -18.56 22.25 2.09
N ASP A 8 -18.39 22.29 3.41
CA ASP A 8 -18.41 21.13 4.30
C ASP A 8 -19.81 20.48 4.43
N GLY A 9 -20.75 20.85 3.56
CA GLY A 9 -22.13 20.38 3.48
C GLY A 9 -22.49 19.76 2.12
N THR A 10 -23.23 18.65 2.18
CA THR A 10 -23.64 17.77 1.06
C THR A 10 -24.72 18.32 0.13
N VAL A 11 -25.05 19.62 0.19
CA VAL A 11 -26.16 20.19 -0.61
C VAL A 11 -25.72 21.47 -1.32
N PHE A 12 -25.51 21.36 -2.63
CA PHE A 12 -25.40 22.54 -3.49
C PHE A 12 -26.80 23.17 -3.59
N LEU A 13 -27.03 24.28 -2.88
CA LEU A 13 -28.31 25.01 -2.89
C LEU A 13 -28.65 25.56 -4.29
N ASP A 14 -27.65 25.78 -5.14
CA ASP A 14 -27.80 26.16 -6.55
C ASP A 14 -26.64 25.58 -7.40
N GLU A 15 -26.92 24.47 -8.08
CA GLU A 15 -25.96 23.77 -8.95
C GLU A 15 -25.46 24.66 -10.10
N SER A 16 -26.32 25.53 -10.65
CA SER A 16 -25.98 26.38 -11.79
C SER A 16 -25.00 27.47 -11.37
N LEU A 17 -25.22 28.06 -10.19
CA LEU A 17 -24.29 29.02 -9.60
C LEU A 17 -22.94 28.38 -9.28
N PHE A 18 -22.93 27.15 -8.75
CA PHE A 18 -21.69 26.41 -8.47
C PHE A 18 -20.89 26.13 -9.74
N VAL A 19 -21.53 25.61 -10.78
CA VAL A 19 -20.89 25.42 -12.09
C VAL A 19 -20.37 26.74 -12.66
N GLY A 20 -21.10 27.84 -12.47
CA GLY A 20 -20.63 29.19 -12.80
C GLY A 20 -19.32 29.55 -12.10
N LYS A 21 -19.27 29.39 -10.77
CA LYS A 21 -18.05 29.64 -9.97
C LYS A 21 -16.86 28.79 -10.43
N CYS A 22 -17.07 27.51 -10.70
CA CYS A 22 -16.00 26.63 -11.21
C CYS A 22 -15.47 27.10 -12.57
N LYS A 23 -16.36 27.52 -13.49
CA LYS A 23 -15.96 28.06 -14.80
C LYS A 23 -15.15 29.35 -14.65
N ASP A 24 -15.55 30.23 -13.74
CA ASP A 24 -14.83 31.48 -13.50
C ASP A 24 -13.48 31.25 -12.83
N ALA A 25 -13.39 30.35 -11.85
CA ALA A 25 -12.12 29.91 -11.26
C ALA A 25 -11.18 29.31 -12.33
N PHE A 26 -11.71 28.46 -13.21
CA PHE A 26 -10.92 27.86 -14.30
C PHE A 26 -10.37 28.94 -15.25
N LYS A 27 -11.19 29.93 -15.64
CA LYS A 27 -10.72 31.06 -16.46
C LYS A 27 -9.65 31.91 -15.77
N ASN A 28 -9.65 31.93 -14.43
CA ASN A 28 -8.66 32.63 -13.61
C ASN A 28 -7.40 31.80 -13.30
N GLY A 29 -7.21 30.65 -13.97
CA GLY A 29 -5.98 29.84 -13.87
C GLY A 29 -6.04 28.69 -12.86
N TYR A 30 -7.16 28.47 -12.19
CA TYR A 30 -7.31 27.36 -11.25
C TYR A 30 -7.55 26.03 -11.97
N SER A 31 -7.00 24.95 -11.43
CA SER A 31 -7.28 23.59 -11.90
C SER A 31 -8.46 22.99 -11.16
N VAL A 32 -9.28 22.20 -11.88
CA VAL A 32 -10.36 21.39 -11.30
C VAL A 32 -9.85 19.98 -11.06
N ALA A 33 -10.04 19.47 -9.84
CA ALA A 33 -9.74 18.08 -9.48
C ALA A 33 -11.04 17.37 -9.10
N LEU A 34 -11.41 16.33 -9.86
CA LEU A 34 -12.53 15.45 -9.54
C LEU A 34 -11.95 14.15 -8.98
N ARG A 35 -12.27 13.85 -7.72
CA ARG A 35 -11.70 12.71 -7.00
C ARG A 35 -12.69 11.55 -6.93
N GLY A 36 -12.17 10.33 -6.79
CA GLY A 36 -13.01 9.14 -6.58
C GLY A 36 -13.91 8.82 -7.77
N MET A 37 -13.40 9.04 -8.99
CA MET A 37 -14.14 8.85 -10.24
C MET A 37 -14.60 7.39 -10.46
N GLU A 38 -13.97 6.41 -9.80
CA GLU A 38 -14.45 5.03 -9.74
C GLU A 38 -15.80 4.89 -9.03
N PHE A 39 -16.17 5.84 -8.17
CA PHE A 39 -17.47 5.89 -7.49
C PHE A 39 -18.54 6.65 -8.30
N LEU A 40 -18.13 7.34 -9.37
CA LEU A 40 -18.98 8.22 -10.17
C LEU A 40 -19.16 7.75 -11.63
N SER A 41 -18.26 6.93 -12.15
CA SER A 41 -18.26 6.47 -13.54
C SER A 41 -18.04 4.96 -13.62
N GLU A 42 -19.04 4.23 -14.14
CA GLU A 42 -18.94 2.78 -14.35
C GLU A 42 -17.76 2.38 -15.25
N LYS A 43 -17.41 3.22 -16.23
CA LYS A 43 -16.27 2.97 -17.12
C LYS A 43 -14.95 3.05 -16.37
N ILE A 44 -14.79 4.06 -15.50
CA ILE A 44 -13.57 4.22 -14.70
C ILE A 44 -13.52 3.12 -13.63
N ALA A 45 -14.66 2.78 -13.00
CA ALA A 45 -14.77 1.65 -12.08
C ALA A 45 -14.31 0.33 -12.73
N ALA A 46 -14.72 0.07 -13.96
CA ALA A 46 -14.30 -1.13 -14.71
C ALA A 46 -12.79 -1.14 -14.97
N ILE A 47 -12.21 -0.02 -15.40
CA ILE A 47 -10.75 0.12 -15.61
C ILE A 47 -10.00 -0.10 -14.29
N SER A 48 -10.42 0.58 -13.22
CA SER A 48 -9.84 0.42 -11.88
C SER A 48 -9.90 -1.02 -11.39
N SER A 49 -11.03 -1.71 -11.58
CA SER A 49 -11.17 -3.12 -11.20
C SER A 49 -10.20 -4.03 -11.96
N VAL A 50 -10.05 -3.83 -13.27
CA VAL A 50 -9.12 -4.62 -14.09
C VAL A 50 -7.67 -4.37 -13.67
N LEU A 51 -7.29 -3.12 -13.39
CA LEU A 51 -5.95 -2.80 -12.92
C LEU A 51 -5.67 -3.36 -11.52
N ALA A 52 -6.65 -3.29 -10.61
CA ALA A 52 -6.53 -3.90 -9.28
C ALA A 52 -6.29 -5.41 -9.39
N ASP A 53 -7.02 -6.11 -10.27
CA ASP A 53 -6.80 -7.52 -10.58
C ASP A 53 -5.42 -7.77 -11.21
N LEU A 54 -5.00 -6.95 -12.17
CA LEU A 54 -3.71 -7.07 -12.83
C LEU A 54 -2.55 -6.99 -11.84
N PHE A 55 -2.61 -6.07 -10.88
CA PHE A 55 -1.56 -5.88 -9.88
C PHE A 55 -1.73 -6.72 -8.61
N GLY A 56 -2.84 -7.44 -8.46
CA GLY A 56 -3.14 -8.20 -7.24
C GLY A 56 -3.37 -7.31 -6.01
N GLN A 57 -3.84 -6.07 -6.22
CA GLN A 57 -4.03 -5.07 -5.17
C GLN A 57 -5.51 -4.91 -4.80
N PRO A 58 -5.85 -4.41 -3.59
CA PRO A 58 -7.24 -4.28 -3.16
C PRO A 58 -8.03 -3.28 -4.00
N SER A 59 -7.36 -2.25 -4.54
CA SER A 59 -8.02 -1.13 -5.21
C SER A 59 -7.11 -0.38 -6.18
N VAL A 60 -7.78 0.32 -7.10
CA VAL A 60 -7.18 1.41 -7.87
C VAL A 60 -8.15 2.60 -7.83
N GLY A 61 -7.71 3.73 -7.28
CA GLY A 61 -8.48 4.98 -7.27
C GLY A 61 -8.38 5.73 -8.60
N GLY A 62 -9.37 6.54 -8.95
CA GLY A 62 -9.37 7.35 -10.16
C GLY A 62 -9.62 8.83 -9.87
N ASN A 63 -8.70 9.71 -10.29
CA ASN A 63 -8.87 11.16 -10.18
C ASN A 63 -8.72 11.81 -11.56
N ILE A 64 -9.59 12.77 -11.89
CA ILE A 64 -9.46 13.59 -13.09
C ILE A 64 -8.94 14.96 -12.72
N TYR A 65 -7.96 15.45 -13.47
CA TYR A 65 -7.45 16.81 -13.35
C TYR A 65 -7.63 17.57 -14.65
N PHE A 66 -8.32 18.70 -14.58
CA PHE A 66 -8.55 19.62 -15.69
C PHE A 66 -7.88 20.95 -15.38
N SER A 67 -6.90 21.36 -16.19
CA SER A 67 -6.07 22.54 -15.94
C SER A 67 -6.11 23.48 -17.14
N PRO A 68 -6.29 24.81 -16.95
CA PRO A 68 -6.20 25.78 -18.03
C PRO A 68 -4.74 25.97 -18.48
N ALA A 69 -4.53 26.59 -19.64
CA ALA A 69 -3.20 26.96 -20.11
C ALA A 69 -2.44 27.83 -19.09
N ARG A 70 -1.10 27.71 -19.11
CA ARG A 70 -0.14 28.49 -18.29
C ARG A 70 -0.41 28.40 -16.79
N SER A 71 -0.87 27.23 -16.34
CA SER A 71 -1.19 26.97 -14.93
C SER A 71 -0.46 25.75 -14.37
N GLN A 72 -0.31 25.75 -13.05
CA GLN A 72 0.12 24.62 -12.23
C GLN A 72 -0.94 24.39 -11.15
N GLY A 73 -1.57 23.21 -11.16
CA GLY A 73 -2.65 22.89 -10.22
C GLY A 73 -2.13 22.49 -8.83
N LEU A 74 -1.14 21.60 -8.80
CA LEU A 74 -0.56 21.09 -7.56
C LEU A 74 0.91 21.50 -7.47
N ALA A 75 1.31 21.92 -6.27
CA ALA A 75 2.71 22.14 -5.94
C ALA A 75 3.51 20.84 -6.09
N ARG A 76 4.83 20.94 -6.18
CA ARG A 76 5.73 19.79 -6.20
C ARG A 76 5.50 18.87 -5.00
N HIS A 77 5.25 17.59 -5.26
CA HIS A 77 4.96 16.57 -4.24
C HIS A 77 5.42 15.18 -4.71
N TYR A 78 5.35 14.19 -3.83
CA TYR A 78 5.36 12.77 -4.20
C TYR A 78 4.11 12.12 -3.64
N ASP A 79 3.67 11.02 -4.26
CA ASP A 79 2.56 10.23 -3.76
C ASP A 79 3.04 9.06 -2.91
N ASP A 80 2.18 8.61 -1.99
CA ASP A 80 2.33 7.39 -1.21
C ASP A 80 1.81 6.13 -1.93
N HIS A 81 1.34 6.30 -3.16
CA HIS A 81 0.83 5.27 -4.06
C HIS A 81 1.43 5.44 -5.45
N CYS A 82 1.41 4.36 -6.25
CA CYS A 82 1.94 4.45 -7.61
C CYS A 82 0.84 4.97 -8.54
N VAL A 83 1.15 5.81 -9.52
CA VAL A 83 0.13 6.37 -10.42
C VAL A 83 0.37 6.04 -11.88
N LEU A 84 -0.71 5.78 -12.60
CA LEU A 84 -0.78 5.75 -14.06
C LEU A 84 -1.52 7.00 -14.53
N VAL A 85 -0.79 7.93 -15.13
CA VAL A 85 -1.35 9.16 -15.71
C VAL A 85 -1.69 8.91 -17.17
N TRP A 86 -2.96 8.98 -17.51
CA TRP A 86 -3.47 8.87 -18.87
C TRP A 86 -3.92 10.26 -19.36
N GLN A 87 -3.19 10.83 -20.32
CA GLN A 87 -3.52 12.11 -20.90
C GLN A 87 -4.70 11.95 -21.88
N LEU A 88 -5.83 12.58 -21.56
CA LEU A 88 -7.08 12.42 -22.29
C LEU A 88 -7.27 13.50 -23.35
N LEU A 89 -7.05 14.77 -22.98
CA LEU A 89 -7.20 15.92 -23.87
C LEU A 89 -6.08 16.94 -23.66
N GLY A 90 -5.68 17.62 -24.73
CA GLY A 90 -4.57 18.59 -24.71
C GLY A 90 -3.25 17.94 -24.31
N CYS A 91 -2.40 18.70 -23.63
CA CYS A 91 -1.09 18.20 -23.22
C CYS A 91 -0.62 18.80 -21.90
N LYS A 92 0.28 18.08 -21.22
CA LYS A 92 0.85 18.53 -19.94
C LYS A 92 2.33 18.23 -19.86
N LYS A 93 3.11 19.22 -19.41
CA LYS A 93 4.54 19.08 -19.12
C LYS A 93 4.71 18.58 -17.69
N TRP A 94 5.33 17.43 -17.55
CA TRP A 94 5.66 16.80 -16.28
C TRP A 94 7.15 16.92 -16.00
N MET A 95 7.49 17.31 -14.78
CA MET A 95 8.85 17.24 -14.27
C MET A 95 8.87 16.19 -13.17
N ILE A 96 9.76 15.20 -13.28
CA ILE A 96 9.82 14.04 -12.41
C ILE A 96 11.25 13.85 -11.93
N TRP A 97 11.43 13.79 -10.62
CA TRP A 97 12.72 13.51 -9.99
C TRP A 97 12.75 12.07 -9.47
N PRO A 98 13.90 11.39 -9.59
CA PRO A 98 14.04 10.06 -9.01
C PRO A 98 13.86 10.12 -7.49
N ASN A 99 13.29 9.07 -6.90
CA ASN A 99 13.24 8.96 -5.45
C ASN A 99 14.67 8.84 -4.89
N LEU A 100 15.15 9.91 -4.23
CA LEU A 100 16.47 9.93 -3.61
C LEU A 100 16.52 9.10 -2.33
N LYS A 101 15.38 8.76 -1.76
CA LYS A 101 15.28 7.84 -0.63
C LYS A 101 15.19 6.42 -1.19
N SER A 102 15.97 5.50 -0.64
CA SER A 102 15.88 4.08 -1.00
C SER A 102 14.53 3.48 -0.58
N ILE A 103 13.93 3.99 0.51
CA ILE A 103 12.69 3.51 1.12
C ILE A 103 11.46 4.10 0.44
N LEU A 104 10.52 3.22 0.09
CA LEU A 104 9.22 3.59 -0.49
C LEU A 104 8.28 4.11 0.61
N PRO A 105 7.52 5.20 0.37
CA PRO A 105 6.44 5.61 1.28
C PRO A 105 5.42 4.49 1.46
N ARG A 106 4.78 4.37 2.62
CA ARG A 106 3.56 3.56 2.78
C ARG A 106 2.32 4.44 2.68
N LEU A 107 1.22 3.84 2.24
CA LEU A 107 -0.07 4.48 2.20
C LEU A 107 -0.44 5.04 3.58
N TYR A 108 -0.88 6.30 3.64
CA TYR A 108 -1.23 7.03 4.87
C TYR A 108 -0.06 7.38 5.81
N GLU A 109 1.19 7.07 5.48
CA GLU A 109 2.34 7.60 6.23
C GLU A 109 2.47 9.13 6.00
N PRO A 110 2.77 9.93 7.03
CA PRO A 110 2.95 11.37 6.87
C PRO A 110 4.02 11.71 5.83
N PHE A 111 3.72 12.70 4.98
CA PHE A 111 4.69 13.22 4.01
C PHE A 111 5.88 13.86 4.74
N LYS A 112 7.09 13.53 4.28
CA LYS A 112 8.33 14.14 4.76
C LYS A 112 8.62 15.38 3.91
N SER A 113 9.21 16.41 4.51
CA SER A 113 9.60 17.63 3.79
C SER A 113 10.50 17.32 2.58
N LEU A 114 10.32 18.12 1.54
CA LEU A 114 11.09 18.12 0.29
C LEU A 114 12.30 19.07 0.33
N ASP A 115 12.50 19.82 1.41
CA ASP A 115 13.51 20.86 1.53
C ASP A 115 14.94 20.30 1.37
N GLY A 116 15.73 20.91 0.47
CA GLY A 116 17.16 20.58 0.27
C GLY A 116 17.44 19.27 -0.46
N ILE A 117 16.41 18.55 -0.92
CA ILE A 117 16.56 17.19 -1.50
C ILE A 117 16.83 17.24 -3.00
N LEU A 118 16.33 18.21 -3.75
CA LEU A 118 16.35 18.16 -5.23
C LEU A 118 17.27 19.21 -5.83
N ASP A 119 18.34 18.75 -6.50
CA ASP A 119 19.06 19.57 -7.47
C ASP A 119 18.16 19.79 -8.69
N GLY A 120 17.95 21.06 -9.08
CA GLY A 120 17.02 21.46 -10.14
C GLY A 120 17.30 20.80 -11.49
N ASN A 121 18.53 20.33 -11.73
CA ASN A 121 18.95 19.73 -12.99
C ASN A 121 18.80 18.20 -13.06
N SER A 122 18.34 17.54 -11.99
CA SER A 122 18.22 16.06 -11.94
C SER A 122 16.84 15.52 -12.38
N GLY A 123 15.88 16.41 -12.62
CA GLY A 123 14.53 16.04 -13.04
C GLY A 123 14.46 15.69 -14.52
N ARG A 124 13.79 14.58 -14.84
CA ARG A 124 13.37 14.28 -16.22
C ARG A 124 12.16 15.14 -16.55
N VAL A 125 12.14 15.67 -17.77
CA VAL A 125 10.99 16.39 -18.32
C VAL A 125 10.33 15.53 -19.37
N ASP A 126 9.03 15.28 -19.21
CA ASP A 126 8.19 14.61 -20.22
C ASP A 126 7.03 15.53 -20.59
N VAL A 127 6.63 15.52 -21.86
CA VAL A 127 5.40 16.18 -22.32
C VAL A 127 4.44 15.08 -22.74
N LEU A 128 3.32 14.94 -22.06
CA LEU A 128 2.27 13.99 -22.44
C LEU A 128 1.29 14.66 -23.39
N LEU A 129 1.02 13.99 -24.51
CA LEU A 129 0.00 14.32 -25.50
C LEU A 129 -1.22 13.39 -25.34
N GLU A 130 -2.32 13.73 -26.01
CA GLU A 130 -3.53 12.89 -26.00
C GLU A 130 -3.24 11.43 -26.37
N GLY A 131 -3.67 10.52 -25.49
CA GLY A 131 -3.43 9.08 -25.64
C GLY A 131 -2.17 8.56 -24.95
N ASP A 132 -1.25 9.44 -24.54
CA ASP A 132 -0.05 9.01 -23.82
C ASP A 132 -0.38 8.51 -22.41
N LEU A 133 0.41 7.54 -21.96
CA LEU A 133 0.33 6.95 -20.63
C LEU A 133 1.71 7.03 -19.96
N MET A 134 1.73 7.50 -18.71
CA MET A 134 2.94 7.60 -17.91
C MET A 134 2.75 6.93 -16.55
N TYR A 135 3.72 6.10 -16.17
CA TYR A 135 3.78 5.51 -14.84
C TYR A 135 4.74 6.29 -13.95
N ILE A 136 4.28 6.71 -12.76
CA ILE A 136 5.11 7.31 -11.73
C ILE A 136 5.07 6.38 -10.49
N PRO A 137 6.21 5.78 -10.11
CA PRO A 137 6.28 5.01 -8.87
C PRO A 137 6.11 5.91 -7.66
N ARG A 138 5.52 5.40 -6.58
CA ARG A 138 5.40 6.14 -5.32
C ARG A 138 6.75 6.62 -4.78
N GLY A 139 6.76 7.79 -4.16
CA GLY A 139 7.98 8.46 -3.69
C GLY A 139 8.77 9.20 -4.76
N TYR A 140 8.41 9.10 -6.05
CA TYR A 140 9.00 9.96 -7.08
C TYR A 140 8.37 11.34 -6.99
N VAL A 141 9.21 12.34 -6.73
CA VAL A 141 8.75 13.71 -6.65
C VAL A 141 8.40 14.18 -8.05
N HIS A 142 7.29 14.88 -8.21
CA HIS A 142 6.83 15.37 -9.50
C HIS A 142 6.00 16.64 -9.38
N GLU A 143 5.92 17.36 -10.50
CA GLU A 143 4.98 18.46 -10.70
C GLU A 143 4.58 18.58 -12.17
N ALA A 144 3.43 19.18 -12.43
CA ALA A 144 2.84 19.19 -13.77
C ALA A 144 2.30 20.58 -14.14
N HIS A 145 2.70 21.08 -15.31
CA HIS A 145 2.36 22.39 -15.83
C HIS A 145 1.66 22.26 -17.18
N THR A 146 0.58 23.03 -17.37
CA THR A 146 -0.08 23.18 -18.67
C THR A 146 0.60 24.31 -19.47
N ASP A 147 1.92 24.25 -19.57
CA ASP A 147 2.73 25.18 -20.35
C ASP A 147 3.82 24.39 -21.08
N VAL A 148 3.67 24.29 -22.39
CA VAL A 148 4.50 23.46 -23.25
C VAL A 148 5.58 24.26 -23.99
N GLY A 149 5.58 25.60 -23.85
CA GLY A 149 6.44 26.50 -24.62
C GLY A 149 6.14 26.50 -26.14
N ASP A 150 6.57 27.56 -26.83
CA ASP A 150 6.27 27.80 -28.25
C ASP A 150 6.97 26.85 -29.24
N SER A 151 7.84 25.94 -28.77
CA SER A 151 8.92 25.44 -29.62
C SER A 151 8.81 23.99 -30.11
N GLN A 152 7.88 23.15 -29.65
CA GLN A 152 7.90 21.72 -30.04
C GLN A 152 6.59 21.00 -30.35
N VAL A 153 5.43 21.64 -30.24
CA VAL A 153 4.20 21.09 -30.84
C VAL A 153 3.43 22.27 -31.38
N ASN A 154 2.83 22.12 -32.56
CA ASN A 154 1.88 23.09 -33.09
C ASN A 154 1.00 23.61 -31.94
N ALA A 155 0.87 24.94 -31.88
CA ALA A 155 0.03 25.72 -30.98
C ALA A 155 -1.30 25.02 -30.62
N TYR A 156 -1.97 25.46 -29.54
CA TYR A 156 -3.38 25.14 -29.17
C TYR A 156 -3.67 24.16 -28.03
N ALA A 157 -2.78 23.93 -27.06
CA ALA A 157 -3.24 23.36 -25.79
C ALA A 157 -3.69 24.48 -24.83
N ASP A 158 -4.91 24.98 -25.05
CA ASP A 158 -5.56 25.95 -24.14
C ASP A 158 -5.90 25.33 -22.77
N TYR A 159 -5.75 24.01 -22.64
CA TYR A 159 -6.05 23.23 -21.45
C TYR A 159 -5.37 21.85 -21.50
N SER A 160 -5.42 21.15 -20.36
CA SER A 160 -5.05 19.75 -20.22
C SER A 160 -6.10 19.01 -19.40
N LEU A 161 -6.48 17.82 -19.84
CA LEU A 161 -7.28 16.87 -19.08
C LEU A 161 -6.55 15.53 -18.98
N HIS A 162 -6.32 15.04 -17.77
CA HIS A 162 -5.80 13.68 -17.57
C HIS A 162 -6.57 12.93 -16.48
N LEU A 163 -6.59 11.61 -16.62
CA LEU A 163 -7.05 10.67 -15.61
C LEU A 163 -5.82 10.05 -14.93
N THR A 164 -5.75 10.15 -13.61
CA THR A 164 -4.74 9.50 -12.78
C THR A 164 -5.35 8.30 -12.12
N LEU A 165 -4.80 7.11 -12.39
CA LEU A 165 -5.19 5.85 -11.78
C LEU A 165 -4.17 5.50 -10.69
N ALA A 166 -4.60 5.58 -9.43
CA ALA A 166 -3.80 5.40 -8.24
C ALA A 166 -3.81 3.94 -7.77
N ILE A 167 -2.68 3.25 -7.88
CA ILE A 167 -2.48 1.88 -7.38
C ILE A 167 -2.10 1.97 -5.91
N GLU A 168 -3.10 1.81 -5.05
CA GLU A 168 -2.99 1.82 -3.60
C GLU A 168 -2.45 0.48 -3.11
N VAL A 169 -1.37 0.50 -2.33
CA VAL A 169 -0.77 -0.68 -1.74
C VAL A 169 -0.98 -0.61 -0.23
N GLU A 170 -2.07 -1.21 0.23
CA GLU A 170 -2.38 -1.30 1.65
C GLU A 170 -1.35 -2.18 2.37
N PRO A 171 -1.03 -1.92 3.65
CA PRO A 171 0.03 -2.63 4.39
C PRO A 171 0.01 -4.17 4.31
N PRO A 172 -1.15 -4.86 4.36
CA PRO A 172 -1.19 -6.33 4.23
C PRO A 172 -0.70 -6.86 2.87
N PHE A 173 -0.73 -6.01 1.84
CA PHE A 173 -0.42 -6.36 0.45
C PHE A 173 0.94 -5.83 -0.03
N GLU A 174 1.79 -5.35 0.89
CA GLU A 174 3.23 -5.26 0.71
C GLU A 174 3.92 -6.60 1.01
N TRP A 175 5.20 -6.74 0.67
CA TRP A 175 5.99 -7.93 1.01
C TRP A 175 6.18 -8.11 2.53
N GLU A 176 6.16 -7.03 3.30
CA GLU A 176 6.06 -7.04 4.76
C GLU A 176 4.78 -7.76 5.23
N GLY A 177 3.62 -7.34 4.70
CA GLY A 177 2.35 -7.99 4.98
C GLY A 177 2.36 -9.48 4.63
N PHE A 178 2.92 -9.83 3.46
CA PHE A 178 3.09 -11.23 3.07
C PHE A 178 3.99 -12.03 4.04
N ALA A 179 5.05 -11.42 4.57
CA ALA A 179 5.91 -12.06 5.57
C ALA A 179 5.17 -12.30 6.90
N HIS A 180 4.33 -11.37 7.34
CA HIS A 180 3.48 -11.56 8.51
C HIS A 180 2.41 -12.65 8.30
N ILE A 181 1.79 -12.69 7.13
CA ILE A 181 0.86 -13.77 6.75
C ILE A 181 1.60 -15.12 6.76
N ALA A 182 2.81 -15.19 6.20
CA ALA A 182 3.59 -16.42 6.20
C ALA A 182 3.97 -16.89 7.60
N LEU A 183 4.30 -15.96 8.52
CA LEU A 183 4.54 -16.27 9.93
C LEU A 183 3.29 -16.83 10.60
N HIS A 184 2.14 -16.20 10.36
CA HIS A 184 0.85 -16.65 10.86
C HIS A 184 0.49 -18.07 10.35
N CYS A 185 0.55 -18.29 9.03
CA CYS A 185 0.26 -19.60 8.43
C CYS A 185 1.18 -20.70 8.97
N TRP A 186 2.48 -20.41 9.07
CA TRP A 186 3.44 -21.36 9.62
C TRP A 186 3.11 -21.70 11.07
N MET A 187 2.80 -20.69 11.89
CA MET A 187 2.39 -20.85 13.30
C MET A 187 1.14 -21.72 13.45
N GLU A 188 0.08 -21.45 12.70
CA GLU A 188 -1.16 -22.22 12.73
C GLU A 188 -0.93 -23.69 12.35
N LYS A 189 -0.06 -23.96 11.37
CA LYS A 189 0.36 -25.33 11.04
C LYS A 189 1.12 -26.00 12.17
N GLN A 190 1.99 -25.27 12.90
CA GLN A 190 2.68 -25.85 14.04
C GLN A 190 1.72 -26.20 15.19
N LYS A 191 0.63 -25.44 15.38
CA LYS A 191 -0.41 -25.75 16.37
C LYS A 191 -1.18 -27.04 16.06
N LEU A 192 -1.40 -27.33 14.78
CA LEU A 192 -2.12 -28.52 14.28
C LEU A 192 -1.21 -29.76 14.18
N GLY A 193 0.07 -29.56 13.88
CA GLY A 193 1.06 -30.62 13.75
C GLY A 193 1.71 -31.02 15.08
N SER A 194 2.05 -32.30 15.23
CA SER A 194 2.94 -32.78 16.30
C SER A 194 4.41 -32.40 16.05
N SER A 195 4.69 -31.12 15.80
CA SER A 195 6.03 -30.60 15.51
C SER A 195 7.00 -30.82 16.67
N GLN A 196 8.20 -31.36 16.38
CA GLN A 196 9.25 -31.59 17.39
C GLN A 196 9.71 -30.31 18.10
N PHE A 197 9.62 -29.13 17.46
CA PHE A 197 10.03 -27.86 18.06
C PHE A 197 9.04 -27.36 19.14
N ILE A 198 7.73 -27.55 18.92
CA ILE A 198 6.69 -27.16 19.90
C ILE A 198 6.59 -28.17 21.04
N LYS A 199 7.03 -29.42 20.88
CA LYS A 199 6.94 -30.44 21.94
C LYS A 199 7.69 -30.07 23.23
N SER A 200 8.66 -29.17 23.19
CA SER A 200 9.42 -28.75 24.38
C SER A 200 8.99 -27.41 24.98
N LYS A 201 7.98 -26.72 24.40
CA LYS A 201 7.56 -25.37 24.83
C LYS A 201 6.06 -25.26 24.98
N THR A 202 5.58 -24.32 25.78
CA THR A 202 4.13 -24.08 25.88
C THR A 202 3.61 -23.40 24.60
N LYS A 203 2.32 -23.60 24.30
CA LYS A 203 1.66 -22.92 23.17
C LYS A 203 1.66 -21.40 23.36
N GLU A 204 1.60 -20.96 24.61
CA GLU A 204 1.68 -19.56 25.04
C GLU A 204 3.05 -18.96 24.69
N GLU A 205 4.16 -19.56 25.14
CA GLU A 205 5.53 -19.11 24.83
C GLU A 205 5.76 -18.96 23.31
N THR A 206 5.23 -19.92 22.53
CA THR A 206 5.36 -19.91 21.07
C THR A 206 4.60 -18.74 20.44
N SER A 207 3.46 -18.36 21.00
CA SER A 207 2.65 -17.21 20.54
C SER A 207 3.33 -15.89 20.88
N LEU A 208 3.99 -15.80 22.04
CA LEU A 208 4.82 -14.64 22.42
C LEU A 208 6.02 -14.47 21.47
N PHE A 209 6.72 -15.54 21.08
CA PHE A 209 7.79 -15.43 20.08
C PHE A 209 7.28 -14.97 18.71
N ALA A 210 6.07 -15.38 18.31
CA ALA A 210 5.47 -14.90 17.07
C ALA A 210 5.22 -13.38 17.13
N LEU A 211 4.67 -12.87 18.24
CA LEU A 211 4.49 -11.43 18.46
C LEU A 211 5.81 -10.66 18.32
N VAL A 212 6.86 -11.10 19.02
CA VAL A 212 8.18 -10.46 18.93
C VAL A 212 8.73 -10.49 17.50
N LEU A 213 8.52 -11.60 16.78
CA LEU A 213 8.98 -11.71 15.39
C LEU A 213 8.16 -10.82 14.44
N HIS A 214 6.86 -10.63 14.65
CA HIS A 214 6.08 -9.61 13.92
C HIS A 214 6.70 -8.22 14.13
N VAL A 215 6.99 -7.84 15.37
CA VAL A 215 7.66 -6.55 15.66
C VAL A 215 9.02 -6.45 14.96
N ALA A 216 9.84 -7.49 15.03
CA ALA A 216 11.16 -7.49 14.40
C ALA A 216 11.11 -7.43 12.86
N ILE A 217 10.09 -8.03 12.22
CA ILE A 217 9.86 -7.91 10.77
C ILE A 217 9.46 -6.47 10.41
N ARG A 218 8.57 -5.84 11.21
CA ARG A 218 8.18 -4.45 11.01
C ARG A 218 9.39 -3.51 11.08
N LEU A 219 10.23 -3.64 12.11
CA LEU A 219 11.42 -2.82 12.25
C LEU A 219 12.40 -2.99 11.08
N LEU A 220 12.60 -4.23 10.61
CA LEU A 220 13.42 -4.50 9.43
C LEU A 220 12.84 -3.83 8.17
N SER A 221 11.52 -3.87 7.98
CA SER A 221 10.85 -3.28 6.82
C SER A 221 10.94 -1.75 6.73
N ASP A 222 11.23 -1.07 7.84
CA ASP A 222 11.45 0.37 7.85
C ASP A 222 12.80 0.78 7.26
N SER A 223 13.74 -0.16 7.16
CA SER A 223 15.09 0.06 6.61
C SER A 223 15.38 -0.74 5.34
N ASP A 224 14.55 -1.71 4.97
CA ASP A 224 14.72 -2.50 3.75
C ASP A 224 13.59 -2.24 2.73
N PRO A 225 13.90 -1.66 1.57
CA PRO A 225 12.88 -1.29 0.58
C PRO A 225 12.22 -2.48 -0.10
N THR A 226 12.78 -3.69 0.02
CA THR A 226 12.18 -4.91 -0.55
C THR A 226 10.86 -5.23 0.12
N PHE A 227 10.81 -5.07 1.45
CA PHE A 227 9.61 -5.35 2.25
C PHE A 227 8.47 -4.41 1.93
N ARG A 228 8.79 -3.15 1.59
CA ARG A 228 7.79 -2.16 1.21
C ARG A 228 7.27 -2.38 -0.21
N LYS A 229 7.93 -3.13 -1.10
CA LYS A 229 7.39 -3.32 -2.46
C LYS A 229 6.02 -4.01 -2.41
N ALA A 230 5.16 -3.68 -3.38
CA ALA A 230 3.87 -4.34 -3.54
C ALA A 230 4.06 -5.85 -3.76
N CYS A 231 3.28 -6.64 -3.03
CA CYS A 231 3.25 -8.09 -3.17
C CYS A 231 2.24 -8.44 -4.28
N MET A 232 2.74 -8.95 -5.41
CA MET A 232 1.93 -9.25 -6.58
C MET A 232 1.54 -10.73 -6.69
N VAL A 233 1.51 -11.46 -5.57
CA VAL A 233 1.21 -12.91 -5.55
C VAL A 233 -0.19 -13.24 -6.08
N ALA A 234 -1.15 -12.34 -5.89
CA ALA A 234 -2.52 -12.45 -6.39
C ALA A 234 -2.75 -11.73 -7.74
N SER A 235 -1.68 -11.41 -8.49
CA SER A 235 -1.80 -10.78 -9.81
C SER A 235 -2.49 -11.70 -10.82
N LYS A 236 -3.42 -11.14 -11.59
CA LYS A 236 -4.15 -11.86 -12.65
C LYS A 236 -3.77 -11.28 -14.01
N LEU A 237 -2.98 -12.02 -14.79
CA LEU A 237 -2.73 -11.65 -16.19
C LEU A 237 -3.78 -12.26 -17.12
N PRO A 238 -4.17 -11.55 -18.21
CA PRO A 238 -5.12 -12.06 -19.18
C PRO A 238 -4.57 -13.30 -19.91
N SER A 239 -5.38 -14.36 -19.97
CA SER A 239 -5.01 -15.72 -20.38
C SER A 239 -4.84 -15.96 -21.89
N SER A 240 -4.60 -14.91 -22.70
CA SER A 240 -4.84 -14.98 -24.14
C SER A 240 -3.65 -15.27 -25.07
N SER A 241 -2.46 -15.68 -24.59
CA SER A 241 -1.37 -16.09 -25.50
C SER A 241 -0.31 -17.02 -24.88
N SER A 242 0.44 -17.75 -25.71
CA SER A 242 1.61 -18.55 -25.26
C SER A 242 2.72 -17.69 -24.65
N CYS A 243 2.85 -16.44 -25.12
CA CYS A 243 3.74 -15.43 -24.55
C CYS A 243 3.34 -15.09 -23.10
N THR A 244 2.03 -15.02 -22.83
CA THR A 244 1.50 -14.79 -21.47
C THR A 244 1.91 -15.91 -20.50
N THR A 245 1.91 -17.17 -20.93
CA THR A 245 2.28 -18.31 -20.06
C THR A 245 3.75 -18.24 -19.62
N THR A 246 4.66 -17.89 -20.54
CA THR A 246 6.09 -17.72 -20.20
C THR A 246 6.29 -16.56 -19.22
N HIS A 247 5.65 -15.41 -19.46
CA HIS A 247 5.73 -14.28 -18.54
C HIS A 247 5.13 -14.59 -17.16
N LEU A 248 4.03 -15.34 -17.12
CA LEU A 248 3.41 -15.79 -15.87
C LEU A 248 4.35 -16.70 -15.06
N ASN A 249 5.02 -17.64 -15.73
CA ASN A 249 5.97 -18.52 -15.06
C ASN A 249 7.19 -17.72 -14.56
N ALA A 250 7.72 -16.81 -15.37
CA ALA A 250 8.81 -15.93 -14.96
C ALA A 250 8.43 -15.05 -13.76
N LEU A 251 7.22 -14.47 -13.77
CA LEU A 251 6.70 -13.69 -12.65
C LEU A 251 6.58 -14.56 -11.38
N ARG A 252 5.96 -15.73 -11.46
CA ARG A 252 5.84 -16.66 -10.32
C ARG A 252 7.20 -17.06 -9.74
N SER A 253 8.18 -17.37 -10.60
CA SER A 253 9.55 -17.65 -10.16
C SER A 253 10.20 -16.45 -9.48
N SER A 254 10.00 -15.23 -10.01
CA SER A 254 10.50 -14.00 -9.40
C SER A 254 9.87 -13.71 -8.04
N LEU A 255 8.55 -13.95 -7.89
CA LEU A 255 7.83 -13.78 -6.63
C LEU A 255 8.36 -14.74 -5.56
N LYS A 256 8.52 -16.02 -5.89
CA LYS A 256 9.13 -17.01 -4.99
C LYS A 256 10.56 -16.63 -4.59
N SER A 257 11.39 -16.25 -5.57
CA SER A 257 12.75 -15.80 -5.30
C SER A 257 12.80 -14.54 -4.42
N THR A 258 11.81 -13.66 -4.53
CA THR A 258 11.73 -12.44 -3.70
C THR A 258 11.36 -12.82 -2.27
N PHE A 259 10.41 -13.76 -2.11
CA PHE A 259 10.08 -14.29 -0.80
C PHE A 259 11.24 -15.04 -0.14
N ASP A 260 11.98 -15.86 -0.88
CA ASP A 260 13.19 -16.53 -0.38
C ASP A 260 14.24 -15.52 0.11
N GLU A 261 14.40 -14.41 -0.60
CA GLU A 261 15.31 -13.32 -0.19
C GLU A 261 14.81 -12.61 1.07
N ILE A 262 13.50 -12.37 1.19
CA ILE A 262 12.88 -11.85 2.40
C ILE A 262 13.13 -12.77 3.59
N LEU A 263 12.96 -14.08 3.45
CA LEU A 263 13.22 -15.05 4.52
C LEU A 263 14.70 -15.07 4.94
N LYS A 264 15.62 -14.98 3.98
CA LYS A 264 17.06 -14.83 4.29
C LYS A 264 17.33 -13.57 5.08
N LYS A 265 16.72 -12.44 4.70
CA LYS A 265 16.84 -11.16 5.41
C LYS A 265 16.24 -11.23 6.82
N ILE A 266 15.08 -11.83 7.00
CA ILE A 266 14.48 -12.05 8.33
C ILE A 266 15.42 -12.88 9.20
N GLY A 267 15.88 -14.03 8.69
CA GLY A 267 16.78 -14.92 9.42
C GLY A 267 18.08 -14.23 9.85
N LYS A 268 18.66 -13.40 8.98
CA LYS A 268 19.94 -12.72 9.19
C LYS A 268 19.83 -11.43 10.00
N SER A 269 18.78 -10.63 9.78
CA SER A 269 18.77 -9.21 10.15
C SER A 269 17.65 -8.81 11.13
N CYS A 270 16.60 -9.61 11.34
CA CYS A 270 15.64 -9.30 12.40
C CYS A 270 16.30 -9.39 13.78
N SER A 271 16.34 -8.27 14.49
CA SER A 271 16.96 -8.12 15.80
C SER A 271 15.94 -8.36 16.91
N PHE A 272 16.27 -9.26 17.84
CA PHE A 272 15.48 -9.45 19.06
C PHE A 272 15.60 -8.23 19.98
N GLU A 273 16.81 -7.69 20.12
CA GLU A 273 17.10 -6.56 21.03
C GLU A 273 16.34 -5.29 20.63
N GLU A 274 16.25 -5.00 19.33
CA GLU A 274 15.50 -3.84 18.84
C GLU A 274 13.99 -4.02 19.05
N ALA A 275 13.48 -5.23 18.80
CA ALA A 275 12.07 -5.56 19.04
C ALA A 275 11.73 -5.48 20.53
N LEU A 276 12.59 -6.03 21.39
CA LEU A 276 12.45 -5.96 22.85
C LEU A 276 12.38 -4.50 23.33
N ARG A 277 13.33 -3.65 22.90
CA ARG A 277 13.33 -2.23 23.28
C ARG A 277 12.05 -1.51 22.85
N CYS A 278 11.54 -1.79 21.65
CA CYS A 278 10.27 -1.23 21.20
C CYS A 278 9.08 -1.70 22.04
N ILE A 279 9.08 -2.95 22.47
CA ILE A 279 8.04 -3.53 23.34
C ILE A 279 8.12 -2.94 24.75
N GLU A 280 9.31 -2.86 25.35
CA GLU A 280 9.55 -2.26 26.67
C GLU A 280 9.01 -0.83 26.73
N LEU A 281 9.38 0.01 25.75
CA LEU A 281 8.91 1.40 25.68
C LEU A 281 7.38 1.50 25.60
N ALA A 282 6.74 0.68 24.76
CA ALA A 282 5.29 0.71 24.61
C ALA A 282 4.55 0.24 25.87
N VAL A 283 5.08 -0.77 26.58
CA VAL A 283 4.52 -1.24 27.86
C VAL A 283 4.72 -0.21 28.96
N GLU A 284 5.90 0.40 29.07
CA GLU A 284 6.20 1.47 30.02
C GLU A 284 5.27 2.68 29.85
N GLU A 285 5.05 3.10 28.60
CA GLU A 285 4.18 4.22 28.26
C GLU A 285 2.68 3.87 28.28
N ARG A 286 2.34 2.58 28.40
CA ARG A 286 0.97 2.05 28.23
C ARG A 286 0.33 2.51 26.92
N ASN A 287 1.13 2.53 25.85
CA ASN A 287 0.75 3.06 24.55
C ASN A 287 0.85 1.97 23.48
N ASP A 288 -0.31 1.43 23.07
CA ASP A 288 -0.40 0.42 22.02
C ASP A 288 -0.54 1.01 20.60
N GLU A 289 -0.60 2.35 20.44
CA GLU A 289 -0.67 3.02 19.14
C GLU A 289 0.48 2.61 18.22
N THR A 290 1.66 2.41 18.79
CA THR A 290 2.88 1.94 18.10
C THR A 290 2.68 0.59 17.40
N PHE A 291 1.68 -0.20 17.80
CA PHE A 291 1.40 -1.52 17.26
C PHE A 291 0.06 -1.63 16.52
N GLN A 292 -0.73 -0.56 16.40
CA GLN A 292 -1.99 -0.59 15.65
C GLN A 292 -1.82 -1.04 14.19
N TRP A 293 -0.62 -0.88 13.62
CA TRP A 293 -0.28 -1.39 12.28
C TRP A 293 -0.49 -2.90 12.13
N MET A 294 -0.45 -3.70 13.21
CA MET A 294 -0.62 -5.15 13.15
C MET A 294 -2.08 -5.60 13.37
N SER A 295 -3.00 -4.67 13.63
CA SER A 295 -4.40 -4.97 13.93
C SER A 295 -5.12 -5.73 12.81
N TRP A 296 -4.70 -5.55 11.55
CA TRP A 296 -5.26 -6.28 10.41
C TRP A 296 -5.00 -7.80 10.48
N LEU A 297 -4.01 -8.26 11.26
CA LEU A 297 -3.74 -9.70 11.48
C LEU A 297 -4.93 -10.42 12.12
N ARG A 298 -5.83 -9.71 12.82
CA ARG A 298 -7.09 -10.27 13.34
C ARG A 298 -7.98 -10.89 12.28
N HIS A 299 -7.81 -10.51 11.01
CA HIS A 299 -8.58 -11.03 9.90
C HIS A 299 -8.03 -12.36 9.35
N LEU A 300 -6.85 -12.80 9.82
CA LEU A 300 -6.32 -14.11 9.48
C LEU A 300 -6.96 -15.20 10.36
N PRO A 301 -7.26 -16.40 9.81
CA PRO A 301 -7.91 -17.46 10.58
C PRO A 301 -7.02 -17.95 11.74
N GLN A 302 -7.56 -17.94 12.97
CA GLN A 302 -6.92 -18.51 14.16
C GLN A 302 -7.60 -19.83 14.57
N GLN A 303 -6.86 -20.93 14.51
CA GLN A 303 -7.29 -22.28 14.91
C GLN A 303 -6.88 -22.58 16.36
N GLY A 304 -7.71 -23.31 17.10
CA GLY A 304 -7.43 -23.74 18.47
C GLY A 304 -8.35 -23.15 19.54
N ASP A 305 -7.96 -23.33 20.81
CA ASP A 305 -8.68 -22.84 22.00
C ASP A 305 -8.73 -21.30 22.01
N GLU A 306 -9.88 -20.72 22.38
CA GLU A 306 -10.07 -19.27 22.47
C GLU A 306 -9.06 -18.62 23.42
N ASN A 307 -8.61 -19.34 24.46
CA ASN A 307 -7.67 -18.84 25.45
C ASN A 307 -6.24 -18.59 24.92
N VAL A 308 -5.89 -19.11 23.73
CA VAL A 308 -4.54 -18.96 23.13
C VAL A 308 -4.61 -18.04 21.89
N ARG A 309 -5.73 -17.37 21.67
CA ARG A 309 -5.87 -16.40 20.59
C ARG A 309 -5.20 -15.09 20.96
N ILE A 310 -4.45 -14.54 20.02
CA ILE A 310 -3.89 -13.19 20.16
C ILE A 310 -4.98 -12.21 19.74
N ASP A 311 -5.38 -11.33 20.65
CA ASP A 311 -6.20 -10.17 20.31
C ASP A 311 -5.29 -9.07 19.72
N TYR A 312 -5.17 -9.07 18.39
CA TYR A 312 -4.40 -8.05 17.68
C TYR A 312 -4.99 -6.63 17.79
N CYS A 313 -6.17 -6.44 18.40
CA CYS A 313 -6.71 -5.12 18.72
C CYS A 313 -6.30 -4.62 20.11
N ASN A 314 -5.83 -5.51 20.99
CA ASN A 314 -5.39 -5.19 22.34
C ASN A 314 -4.23 -6.12 22.73
N ILE A 315 -3.04 -5.77 22.25
CA ILE A 315 -1.86 -6.62 22.43
C ILE A 315 -1.07 -6.31 23.71
N LEU A 316 -1.39 -5.21 24.42
CA LEU A 316 -0.58 -4.72 25.53
C LEU A 316 -0.42 -5.77 26.63
N GLY A 317 -1.51 -6.48 26.98
CA GLY A 317 -1.45 -7.58 27.95
C GLY A 317 -0.54 -8.72 27.52
N ALA A 318 -0.57 -9.11 26.24
CA ALA A 318 0.32 -10.15 25.71
C ALA A 318 1.79 -9.69 25.69
N LEU A 319 2.04 -8.39 25.53
CA LEU A 319 3.38 -7.81 25.61
C LEU A 319 3.90 -7.76 27.05
N GLU A 320 3.04 -7.44 28.03
CA GLU A 320 3.36 -7.52 29.47
C GLU A 320 3.73 -8.96 29.88
N GLU A 321 2.92 -9.95 29.47
CA GLU A 321 3.20 -11.37 29.69
C GLU A 321 4.54 -11.81 29.08
N PHE A 322 4.86 -11.29 27.89
CA PHE A 322 6.16 -11.50 27.27
C PHE A 322 7.32 -10.96 28.11
N LEU A 323 7.22 -9.72 28.62
CA LEU A 323 8.28 -9.11 29.43
C LEU A 323 8.46 -9.84 30.76
N ASP A 324 7.38 -10.31 31.37
CA ASP A 324 7.44 -11.13 32.59
C ASP A 324 8.15 -12.47 32.33
N ALA A 325 7.79 -13.17 31.25
CA ALA A 325 8.40 -14.42 30.86
C ALA A 325 9.90 -14.26 30.51
N PHE A 326 10.25 -13.18 29.80
CA PHE A 326 11.62 -12.83 29.47
C PHE A 326 12.45 -12.54 30.72
N SER A 327 11.91 -11.77 31.67
CA SER A 327 12.59 -11.38 32.91
C SER A 327 12.97 -12.57 33.79
N TYR A 328 12.21 -13.67 33.73
CA TYR A 328 12.51 -14.88 34.50
C TYR A 328 13.76 -15.62 34.02
N ASN A 329 13.99 -15.71 32.70
CA ASN A 329 15.19 -16.37 32.14
C ASN A 329 15.58 -15.81 30.75
N PRO A 330 16.27 -14.66 30.70
CA PRO A 330 16.60 -13.97 29.45
C PRO A 330 17.43 -14.80 28.48
N GLU A 331 18.45 -15.51 28.98
CA GLU A 331 19.39 -16.29 28.14
C GLU A 331 18.68 -17.44 27.43
N ARG A 332 17.86 -18.20 28.17
CA ARG A 332 17.04 -19.27 27.58
C ARG A 332 16.07 -18.69 26.56
N PHE A 333 15.36 -17.62 26.93
CA PHE A 333 14.35 -16.99 26.07
C PHE A 333 14.94 -16.51 24.74
N LEU A 334 16.13 -15.89 24.76
CA LEU A 334 16.84 -15.43 23.58
C LEU A 334 17.28 -16.60 22.67
N ALA A 335 17.84 -17.66 23.25
CA ALA A 335 18.21 -18.86 22.51
C ALA A 335 16.97 -19.51 21.86
N ASP A 336 15.87 -19.52 22.61
CA ASP A 336 14.58 -20.06 22.23
C ASP A 336 13.92 -19.28 21.09
N PHE A 337 13.96 -17.94 21.15
CA PHE A 337 13.52 -17.06 20.07
C PHE A 337 14.39 -17.23 18.81
N THR A 338 15.71 -17.36 18.97
CA THR A 338 16.63 -17.59 17.84
C THR A 338 16.31 -18.90 17.13
N GLY A 339 16.06 -19.97 17.88
CA GLY A 339 15.60 -21.25 17.34
C GLY A 339 14.25 -21.16 16.65
N PHE A 340 13.32 -20.37 17.19
CA PHE A 340 12.00 -20.12 16.61
C PHE A 340 12.11 -19.40 15.27
N LYS A 341 12.81 -18.28 15.22
CA LYS A 341 13.07 -17.50 13.99
C LYS A 341 13.73 -18.37 12.91
N SER A 342 14.72 -19.17 13.28
CA SER A 342 15.41 -20.09 12.36
C SER A 342 14.48 -21.17 11.82
N SER A 343 13.59 -21.70 12.65
CA SER A 343 12.61 -22.71 12.25
C SER A 343 11.54 -22.14 11.33
N PHE A 344 11.07 -20.91 11.58
CA PHE A 344 10.18 -20.18 10.67
C PHE A 344 10.82 -20.00 9.29
N CYS A 345 12.04 -19.44 9.23
CA CYS A 345 12.71 -19.15 7.95
C CYS A 345 12.99 -20.40 7.11
N ARG A 346 13.14 -21.58 7.73
CA ARG A 346 13.36 -22.86 7.02
C ARG A 346 12.08 -23.63 6.72
N GLY A 347 11.05 -23.47 7.56
CA GLY A 347 9.86 -24.32 7.57
C GLY A 347 8.61 -23.67 7.01
N THR A 348 8.64 -22.37 6.71
CA THR A 348 7.51 -21.68 6.05
C THR A 348 7.35 -22.17 4.61
N VAL A 349 6.10 -22.22 4.15
CA VAL A 349 5.74 -22.68 2.81
C VAL A 349 5.04 -21.53 2.09
N TYR A 350 5.58 -21.15 0.93
CA TYR A 350 5.09 -20.03 0.14
C TYR A 350 3.61 -20.16 -0.24
N GLU A 351 3.18 -21.36 -0.64
CA GLU A 351 1.81 -21.63 -1.09
C GLU A 351 0.76 -21.40 0.00
N ASP A 352 1.07 -21.68 1.27
CA ASP A 352 0.14 -21.46 2.38
C ASP A 352 -0.15 -19.97 2.59
N ALA A 353 0.91 -19.16 2.46
CA ALA A 353 0.81 -17.72 2.59
C ALA A 353 0.04 -17.12 1.41
N CYS A 354 0.18 -17.66 0.20
CA CYS A 354 -0.61 -17.24 -0.96
C CYS A 354 -2.12 -17.43 -0.74
N GLU A 355 -2.56 -18.60 -0.24
CA GLU A 355 -3.98 -18.88 0.00
C GLU A 355 -4.58 -17.90 1.03
N SER A 356 -3.86 -17.64 2.11
CA SER A 356 -4.30 -16.69 3.16
C SER A 356 -4.28 -15.25 2.66
N PHE A 357 -3.29 -14.88 1.84
CA PHE A 357 -3.21 -13.57 1.19
C PHE A 357 -4.39 -13.33 0.24
N GLU A 358 -4.72 -14.31 -0.61
CA GLU A 358 -5.86 -14.21 -1.54
C GLU A 358 -7.19 -14.11 -0.80
N THR A 359 -7.35 -14.87 0.29
CA THR A 359 -8.53 -14.79 1.15
C THR A 359 -8.69 -13.40 1.76
N LEU A 360 -7.62 -12.85 2.34
CA LEU A 360 -7.62 -11.51 2.91
C LEU A 360 -7.89 -10.44 1.85
N LEU A 361 -7.26 -10.55 0.67
CA LEU A 361 -7.48 -9.65 -0.45
C LEU A 361 -8.95 -9.65 -0.90
N GLN A 362 -9.58 -10.83 -0.96
CA GLN A 362 -10.99 -10.95 -1.32
C GLN A 362 -11.91 -10.30 -0.29
N MET A 363 -11.57 -10.34 1.01
CA MET A 363 -12.31 -9.62 2.05
C MET A 363 -12.27 -8.11 1.82
N TYR A 364 -11.07 -7.54 1.63
CA TYR A 364 -10.90 -6.11 1.35
C TYR A 364 -11.65 -5.67 0.09
N ARG A 365 -11.52 -6.45 -0.99
CA ARG A 365 -12.22 -6.19 -2.26
C ARG A 365 -13.73 -6.26 -2.12
N THR A 366 -14.25 -7.20 -1.34
CA THR A 366 -15.70 -7.37 -1.16
C THR A 366 -16.30 -6.12 -0.52
N THR A 367 -15.71 -5.63 0.57
CA THR A 367 -16.16 -4.41 1.26
C THR A 367 -16.08 -3.19 0.33
N ARG A 368 -14.95 -2.99 -0.36
CA ARG A 368 -14.80 -1.84 -1.27
C ARG A 368 -15.75 -1.89 -2.45
N ASN A 369 -15.96 -3.07 -3.04
CA ASN A 369 -16.90 -3.24 -4.15
C ASN A 369 -18.36 -3.00 -3.73
N GLN A 370 -18.74 -3.39 -2.51
CA GLN A 370 -20.07 -3.09 -1.98
C GLN A 370 -20.26 -1.57 -1.86
N TYR A 371 -19.30 -0.87 -1.27
CA TYR A 371 -19.32 0.59 -1.18
C TYR A 371 -19.40 1.24 -2.57
N MET A 372 -18.53 0.83 -3.51
CA MET A 372 -18.49 1.36 -4.86
C MET A 372 -19.81 1.19 -5.61
N ARG A 373 -20.41 -0.01 -5.55
CA ARG A 373 -21.72 -0.27 -6.17
C ARG A 373 -22.82 0.58 -5.55
N GLY A 374 -22.78 0.78 -4.23
CA GLY A 374 -23.69 1.68 -3.54
C GLY A 374 -23.58 3.11 -4.06
N MET A 375 -22.35 3.63 -4.19
CA MET A 375 -22.11 4.97 -4.73
C MET A 375 -22.57 5.10 -6.19
N LEU A 376 -22.26 4.14 -7.05
CA LEU A 376 -22.69 4.16 -8.45
C LEU A 376 -24.22 4.11 -8.58
N ALA A 377 -24.90 3.31 -7.76
CA ALA A 377 -26.36 3.23 -7.77
C ALA A 377 -27.03 4.56 -7.38
N LEU A 378 -26.47 5.29 -6.40
CA LEU A 378 -26.94 6.62 -6.02
C LEU A 378 -26.84 7.62 -7.17
N HIS A 379 -25.73 7.60 -7.92
CA HIS A 379 -25.54 8.51 -9.05
C HIS A 379 -26.34 8.09 -10.30
N GLY A 380 -26.53 6.78 -10.52
CA GLY A 380 -27.33 6.24 -11.63
C GLY A 380 -28.83 6.50 -11.47
N ALA A 381 -29.34 6.54 -10.23
CA ALA A 381 -30.76 6.80 -9.95
C ALA A 381 -31.24 8.22 -10.31
N HIS A 382 -30.31 9.15 -10.55
CA HIS A 382 -30.63 10.54 -10.94
C HIS A 382 -30.56 10.79 -12.45
N VAL A 383 -30.22 9.78 -13.28
CA VAL A 383 -30.02 9.92 -14.73
C VAL A 383 -31.12 9.19 -15.56
N SER A 384 -32.19 8.71 -14.93
CA SER A 384 -33.32 8.07 -15.61
C SER A 384 -34.50 8.99 -15.89
#